data_AF-A0A0B2VBF1-F1
#
_entry.id   AF-A0A0B2VBF1-F1
#
_cell.length_a   1.000
_cell.length_b   1.000
_cell.length_c   1.000
_cell.angle_alpha   90.00
_cell.angle_beta   90.00
_cell.angle_gamma   90.00
#
_symmetry.space_group_name_H-M   'P 1'
#
loop_
_entity.id
_entity.type
_entity.pdbx_description
1 polymer ?
#
loop_
_entity_poly.entity_id
_entity_poly.type
_entity_poly.pdbx_seq_one_letter_code
_entity_poly.pdbx_strand_id
1 'polypeptide(L)'
;MLKAILQSVTHNLQQLILTIMMTLVVVYLYTVVAFNFFRKFYVQEGEEGDEPDRKCHNMLTCFIFHFYAGVRAGGGIGDELESPYGDDLEYPRMLYDISFFFFVIVILLAIMQGLIIDAFGELRDQQESATEKLESSCFICDIGKETFDRMPRGFEIHTTKEHNFANYLFFLQHLVNKDETEYTGQETYIREKYDNRDWEFFPVGECFVKQYEDQLLQS
;
A
#
# COMPACT_ATOMS: atom_id res chain seq x y z
N MET A 1 3.02 11.87 5.40
CA MET A 1 3.99 11.14 4.55
C MET A 1 4.46 9.84 5.19
N LEU A 2 5.12 9.85 6.36
CA LEU A 2 5.61 8.61 7.00
C LEU A 2 4.50 7.57 7.30
N LYS A 3 3.32 8.03 7.75
CA LYS A 3 2.15 7.15 7.96
C LYS A 3 1.70 6.44 6.67
N ALA A 4 1.72 7.12 5.53
CA ALA A 4 1.33 6.54 4.24
C ALA A 4 2.35 5.47 3.78
N ILE A 5 3.65 5.71 4.03
CA ILE A 5 4.72 4.72 3.75
C ILE A 5 4.57 3.49 4.66
N LEU A 6 4.28 3.68 5.94
CA LEU A 6 4.07 2.55 6.85
C LEU A 6 2.79 1.78 6.50
N GLN A 7 1.74 2.50 6.09
CA GLN A 7 0.45 1.93 5.69
C GLN A 7 0.58 1.13 4.37
N SER A 8 1.38 1.58 3.42
CA SER A 8 1.59 0.85 2.15
C SER A 8 2.25 -0.50 2.38
N VAL A 9 3.31 -0.52 3.21
CA VAL A 9 4.03 -1.76 3.52
C VAL A 9 3.17 -2.71 4.36
N THR A 10 2.32 -2.18 5.25
CA THR A 10 1.43 -3.01 6.08
C THR A 10 0.23 -3.56 5.30
N HIS A 11 -0.24 -2.86 4.26
CA HIS A 11 -1.35 -3.31 3.41
C HIS A 11 -1.03 -4.64 2.72
N ASN A 12 0.17 -4.77 2.16
CA ASN A 12 0.62 -5.96 1.42
C ASN A 12 1.60 -6.84 2.23
N LEU A 13 1.62 -6.70 3.56
CA LEU A 13 2.61 -7.37 4.41
C LEU A 13 2.56 -8.89 4.31
N GLN A 14 1.36 -9.48 4.20
CA GLN A 14 1.21 -10.93 4.05
C GLN A 14 1.86 -11.45 2.76
N GLN A 15 1.63 -10.76 1.65
CA GLN A 15 2.22 -11.12 0.36
C GLN A 15 3.74 -10.89 0.38
N LEU A 16 4.20 -9.79 0.98
CA LEU A 16 5.63 -9.49 1.13
C LEU A 16 6.34 -10.58 1.95
N ILE A 17 5.77 -11.00 3.08
CA ILE A 17 6.32 -12.07 3.91
C ILE A 17 6.38 -13.39 3.12
N LEU A 18 5.32 -13.73 2.37
CA LEU A 18 5.30 -14.94 1.55
C LEU A 18 6.41 -14.93 0.48
N THR A 19 6.62 -13.79 -0.18
CA THR A 19 7.67 -13.64 -1.21
C THR A 19 9.08 -13.67 -0.60
N ILE A 20 9.27 -13.09 0.59
CA ILE A 20 10.53 -13.22 1.35
C ILE A 20 10.78 -14.69 1.70
N MET A 21 9.77 -15.41 2.19
CA MET A 21 9.89 -16.83 2.53
C MET A 21 10.23 -17.67 1.29
N MET A 22 9.58 -17.43 0.16
CA MET A 22 9.90 -18.08 -1.11
C MET A 22 11.36 -17.80 -1.52
N THR A 23 11.81 -16.56 -1.39
CA THR A 23 13.21 -16.17 -1.67
C THR A 23 14.19 -16.92 -0.78
N LEU A 24 13.92 -17.01 0.53
CA LEU A 24 14.75 -17.77 1.47
C LEU A 24 14.81 -19.26 1.10
N VAL A 25 13.69 -19.87 0.70
CA VAL A 25 13.65 -21.27 0.27
C VAL A 25 14.48 -21.48 -1.00
N VAL A 26 14.34 -20.62 -2.00
CA VAL A 26 15.12 -20.73 -3.25
C VAL A 26 16.61 -20.58 -2.96
N VAL A 27 17.00 -19.55 -2.20
CA VAL A 27 18.41 -19.33 -1.81
C VAL A 27 18.95 -20.51 -1.00
N TYR A 28 18.13 -21.13 -0.14
CA TYR A 28 18.52 -22.33 0.60
C TYR A 28 18.79 -23.52 -0.34
N LEU A 29 17.96 -23.74 -1.36
CA LEU A 29 18.19 -24.80 -2.35
C LEU A 29 19.50 -24.60 -3.10
N TYR A 30 19.79 -23.37 -3.54
CA TYR A 30 21.08 -23.01 -4.14
C TYR A 30 22.24 -23.27 -3.17
N THR A 31 22.08 -22.89 -1.90
CA THR A 31 23.07 -23.17 -0.85
C THR A 31 23.36 -24.66 -0.70
N VAL A 32 22.34 -25.52 -0.67
CA VAL A 32 22.51 -26.99 -0.57
C VAL A 32 23.32 -27.51 -1.76
N VAL A 33 23.01 -27.06 -2.97
CA VAL A 33 23.74 -27.44 -4.18
C VAL A 33 25.20 -26.97 -4.10
N ALA A 34 25.44 -25.71 -3.74
CA ALA A 34 26.79 -25.17 -3.58
C ALA A 34 27.59 -25.93 -2.51
N PHE A 35 26.99 -26.22 -1.36
CA PHE A 35 27.65 -26.89 -0.25
C PHE A 35 28.06 -28.33 -0.59
N ASN A 36 27.26 -29.05 -1.38
CA ASN A 36 27.55 -30.45 -1.74
C ASN A 36 28.47 -30.58 -2.96
N PHE A 37 28.29 -29.74 -3.98
CA PHE A 37 28.97 -29.91 -5.27
C PHE A 37 30.05 -28.88 -5.56
N PHE A 38 29.91 -27.65 -5.06
CA PHE A 38 30.80 -26.53 -5.38
C PHE A 38 31.62 -26.03 -4.19
N ARG A 39 31.66 -26.77 -3.07
CA ARG A 39 32.29 -26.34 -1.81
C ARG A 39 33.72 -25.84 -1.97
N LYS A 40 34.49 -26.44 -2.88
CA LYS A 40 35.88 -26.05 -3.17
C LYS A 40 36.02 -24.59 -3.61
N PHE A 41 35.01 -24.03 -4.28
CA PHE A 41 35.01 -22.64 -4.74
C PHE A 41 34.65 -21.63 -3.64
N TYR A 42 34.24 -22.10 -2.46
CA TYR A 42 33.79 -21.27 -1.34
C TYR A 42 34.72 -21.35 -0.12
N VAL A 43 35.79 -22.13 -0.23
CA VAL A 43 36.78 -22.31 0.83
C VAL A 43 38.14 -22.10 0.19
N GLN A 44 38.70 -20.92 0.39
CA GLN A 44 40.04 -20.58 -0.07
C GLN A 44 41.03 -20.84 1.07
N GLU A 45 42.11 -21.54 0.76
CA GLU A 45 43.26 -21.61 1.65
C GLU A 45 44.00 -20.27 1.53
N GLY A 46 44.15 -19.54 2.64
CA GLY A 46 44.85 -18.26 2.64
C GLY A 46 46.30 -18.44 2.18
N GLU A 47 46.86 -17.43 1.53
CA GLU A 47 48.29 -17.38 1.24
C GLU A 47 49.10 -17.35 2.56
N GLU A 48 50.39 -17.71 2.50
CA GLU A 48 51.27 -17.82 3.69
C GLU A 48 51.22 -16.56 4.58
N GLY A 49 50.39 -16.59 5.62
CA GLY A 49 50.22 -15.51 6.60
C GLY A 49 48.78 -15.05 6.84
N ASP A 50 47.83 -15.38 5.96
CA ASP A 50 46.43 -14.95 6.07
C ASP A 50 45.49 -16.06 6.59
N GLU A 51 44.44 -15.64 7.30
CA GLU A 51 43.39 -16.57 7.73
C GLU A 51 42.60 -17.09 6.50
N PRO A 52 42.33 -18.41 6.41
CA PRO A 52 41.63 -18.99 5.28
C PRO A 52 40.19 -18.46 5.18
N ASP A 53 39.78 -17.98 4.00
CA ASP A 53 38.41 -17.50 3.75
C ASP A 53 37.45 -18.68 3.60
N ARG A 54 36.68 -18.92 4.66
CA ARG A 54 35.83 -20.11 4.85
C ARG A 54 34.34 -19.75 4.77
N LYS A 55 33.89 -19.35 3.58
CA LYS A 55 32.50 -18.95 3.32
C LYS A 55 31.50 -20.12 3.47
N CYS A 56 31.88 -21.34 3.07
CA CYS A 56 31.04 -22.55 3.19
C CYS A 56 31.70 -23.69 3.99
N HIS A 57 32.15 -23.40 5.22
CA HIS A 57 32.66 -24.44 6.13
C HIS A 57 31.55 -25.21 6.83
N ASN A 58 30.47 -24.54 7.22
CA ASN A 58 29.26 -25.14 7.77
C ASN A 58 28.02 -24.67 6.96
N MET A 59 26.92 -25.41 7.07
CA MET A 59 25.72 -25.16 6.26
C MET A 59 25.09 -23.78 6.54
N LEU A 60 25.08 -23.36 7.81
CA LEU A 60 24.47 -22.09 8.21
C LEU A 60 25.27 -20.88 7.69
N THR A 61 26.60 -20.91 7.80
CA THR A 61 27.49 -19.87 7.27
C THR A 61 27.39 -19.81 5.76
N CYS A 62 27.31 -20.95 5.08
CA CYS A 62 27.11 -21.00 3.63
C CYS A 62 25.78 -20.34 3.23
N PHE A 63 24.70 -20.63 3.96
CA PHE A 63 23.39 -20.02 3.73
C PHE A 63 23.39 -18.52 3.97
N ILE A 64 23.96 -18.08 5.10
CA ILE A 64 24.08 -16.66 5.44
C ILE A 64 24.91 -15.94 4.36
N PHE A 65 25.98 -16.56 3.86
CA PHE A 65 26.77 -15.98 2.77
C PHE A 65 25.95 -15.81 1.49
N HIS A 66 25.21 -16.84 1.05
CA HIS A 66 24.34 -16.72 -0.14
C HIS A 66 23.23 -15.68 0.04
N PHE A 67 22.63 -15.62 1.23
CA PHE A 67 21.57 -14.67 1.52
C PHE A 67 22.08 -13.22 1.63
N TYR A 68 23.22 -13.01 2.30
CA TYR A 68 23.76 -11.68 2.55
C TYR A 68 24.58 -11.15 1.38
N ALA A 69 25.56 -11.90 0.89
CA ALA A 69 26.38 -11.48 -0.23
C ALA A 69 25.67 -11.75 -1.57
N GLY A 70 25.19 -12.98 -1.78
CA GLY A 70 24.60 -13.38 -3.06
C GLY A 70 23.39 -12.56 -3.49
N VAL A 71 22.43 -12.29 -2.60
CA VAL A 71 21.22 -11.50 -2.93
C VAL A 71 21.51 -10.01 -3.10
N ARG A 72 22.55 -9.48 -2.43
CA ARG A 72 22.93 -8.06 -2.52
C ARG A 72 23.87 -7.74 -3.67
N ALA A 73 24.65 -8.72 -4.12
CA ALA A 73 25.53 -8.58 -5.27
C ALA A 73 24.69 -8.40 -6.54
N GLY A 74 24.96 -7.33 -7.30
CA GLY A 74 24.17 -6.94 -8.46
C GLY A 74 24.20 -7.98 -9.60
N GLY A 75 25.29 -8.73 -9.76
CA GLY A 75 25.44 -9.84 -10.69
C GLY A 75 25.16 -11.22 -10.08
N GLY A 76 24.72 -11.27 -8.82
CA GLY A 76 24.48 -12.51 -8.08
C GLY A 76 25.74 -13.08 -7.44
N ILE A 77 25.68 -14.36 -7.05
CA ILE A 77 26.72 -15.01 -6.24
C ILE A 77 28.09 -15.15 -6.95
N GLY A 78 28.11 -15.11 -8.28
CA GLY A 78 29.33 -15.18 -9.08
C GLY A 78 30.27 -13.98 -8.91
N ASP A 79 29.74 -12.81 -8.53
CA ASP A 79 30.55 -11.60 -8.29
C ASP A 79 31.45 -11.72 -7.05
N GLU A 80 31.08 -12.60 -6.12
CA GLU A 80 31.72 -12.76 -4.80
C GLU A 80 32.62 -13.99 -4.73
N LEU A 81 32.75 -14.71 -5.84
CA LEU A 81 33.48 -15.98 -5.93
C LEU A 81 34.52 -15.91 -7.03
N GLU A 82 35.55 -16.73 -6.91
CA GLU A 82 36.60 -16.81 -7.92
C GLU A 82 36.07 -17.32 -9.25
N SER A 83 36.78 -16.91 -10.30
CA SER A 83 36.49 -17.32 -11.66
C SER A 83 36.50 -18.86 -11.80
N PRO A 84 35.49 -19.46 -12.45
CA PRO A 84 35.44 -20.90 -12.67
C PRO A 84 36.34 -21.40 -13.83
N TYR A 85 36.95 -20.50 -14.60
CA TYR A 85 37.75 -20.85 -15.78
C TYR A 85 38.92 -21.78 -15.44
N GLY A 86 39.06 -22.86 -16.21
CA GLY A 86 40.18 -23.79 -16.09
C GLY A 86 40.00 -24.88 -15.02
N ASP A 87 38.83 -24.97 -14.40
CA ASP A 87 38.45 -26.07 -13.49
C ASP A 87 37.56 -27.10 -14.19
N ASP A 88 37.62 -28.37 -13.76
CA ASP A 88 36.79 -29.46 -14.29
C ASP A 88 35.27 -29.19 -14.17
N LEU A 89 34.87 -28.33 -13.23
CA LEU A 89 33.48 -27.92 -12.99
C LEU A 89 33.14 -26.56 -13.58
N GLU A 90 33.92 -26.03 -14.53
CA GLU A 90 33.72 -24.71 -15.14
C GLU A 90 32.28 -24.52 -15.65
N TYR A 91 31.83 -25.37 -16.57
CA TYR A 91 30.49 -25.27 -17.16
C TYR A 91 29.33 -25.44 -16.15
N PRO A 92 29.30 -26.49 -15.29
CA PRO A 92 28.23 -26.62 -14.32
C PRO A 92 28.24 -25.46 -13.30
N ARG A 93 29.41 -24.90 -12.98
CA ARG A 93 29.51 -23.74 -12.11
C ARG A 93 28.99 -22.46 -12.77
N MET A 94 29.34 -22.22 -14.03
CA MET A 94 28.82 -21.09 -14.80
C MET A 94 27.28 -21.15 -14.94
N LEU A 95 26.73 -22.34 -15.20
CA LEU A 95 25.26 -22.51 -15.26
C LEU A 95 24.61 -22.22 -13.91
N TYR A 96 25.23 -22.65 -12.81
CA TYR A 96 24.78 -22.35 -11.45
C TYR A 96 24.74 -20.83 -11.21
N ASP A 97 25.81 -20.09 -11.52
CA ASP A 97 25.89 -18.64 -11.30
C ASP A 97 24.86 -17.87 -12.17
N ILE A 98 24.73 -18.21 -13.45
CA ILE A 98 23.75 -17.60 -14.36
C ILE A 98 22.31 -17.87 -13.90
N SER A 99 22.01 -19.11 -13.48
CA SER A 99 20.67 -19.47 -13.01
C SER A 99 20.33 -18.75 -11.68
N PHE A 100 21.30 -18.63 -10.76
CA PHE A 100 21.12 -17.86 -9.52
C PHE A 100 20.80 -16.40 -9.83
N PHE A 101 21.58 -15.76 -10.73
CA PHE A 101 21.34 -14.39 -11.15
C PHE A 101 19.94 -14.21 -11.75
N PHE A 102 19.54 -15.07 -12.69
CA PHE A 102 18.25 -14.93 -13.35
C PHE A 102 17.06 -15.14 -12.39
N PHE A 103 17.08 -16.20 -11.59
CA PHE A 103 15.94 -16.51 -10.71
C PHE A 103 15.89 -15.60 -9.49
N VAL A 104 17.01 -15.38 -8.80
CA VAL A 104 17.02 -14.65 -7.53
C VAL A 104 17.06 -13.14 -7.75
N ILE A 105 17.96 -12.66 -8.61
CA ILE A 105 18.16 -11.22 -8.80
C ILE A 105 17.15 -10.65 -9.79
N VAL A 106 17.02 -11.25 -10.98
CA VAL A 106 16.15 -10.67 -12.03
C VAL A 106 14.68 -10.90 -11.73
N ILE A 107 14.27 -12.11 -11.31
CA ILE A 107 12.85 -12.42 -11.09
C ILE A 107 12.40 -12.08 -9.66
N LEU A 108 13.00 -12.69 -8.63
CA LEU A 108 12.46 -12.60 -7.27
C LEU A 108 12.56 -11.17 -6.68
N LEU A 109 13.68 -10.46 -6.89
CA LEU A 109 13.77 -9.06 -6.44
C LEU A 109 12.84 -8.13 -7.24
N ALA A 110 12.62 -8.37 -8.53
CA ALA A 110 11.67 -7.58 -9.32
C ALA A 110 10.23 -7.78 -8.85
N ILE A 111 9.85 -9.01 -8.48
CA ILE A 111 8.53 -9.28 -7.88
C ILE A 111 8.39 -8.54 -6.55
N MET A 112 9.41 -8.59 -5.69
CA MET A 112 9.41 -7.87 -4.40
C MET A 112 9.21 -6.36 -4.58
N GLN A 113 9.93 -5.74 -5.51
CA GLN A 113 9.77 -4.32 -5.83
C GLN A 113 8.41 -4.03 -6.45
N GLY A 114 7.91 -4.90 -7.33
CA GLY A 114 6.59 -4.80 -7.95
C GLY A 114 5.46 -4.76 -6.92
N LEU A 115 5.49 -5.63 -5.91
CA LEU A 115 4.49 -5.66 -4.83
C LEU A 115 4.47 -4.37 -3.99
N ILE A 116 5.63 -3.74 -3.80
CA ILE A 116 5.73 -2.45 -3.09
C ILE A 116 5.14 -1.33 -3.95
N ILE A 117 5.45 -1.30 -5.25
CA ILE A 117 4.91 -0.31 -6.19
C ILE A 117 3.39 -0.43 -6.29
N ASP A 118 2.88 -1.66 -6.38
CA ASP A 118 1.44 -1.94 -6.43
C ASP A 118 0.72 -1.43 -5.18
N ALA A 119 1.30 -1.65 -3.99
CA ALA A 119 0.76 -1.12 -2.73
C ALA A 119 0.66 0.42 -2.71
N PHE A 120 1.67 1.11 -3.27
CA PHE A 120 1.65 2.56 -3.39
C PHE A 120 0.65 3.04 -4.45
N GLY A 121 0.48 2.26 -5.52
CA GLY A 121 -0.56 2.48 -6.53
C GLY A 121 -1.96 2.44 -5.91
N GLU A 122 -2.27 1.36 -5.20
CA GLU A 122 -3.59 1.19 -4.57
C GLU A 122 -3.92 2.29 -3.54
N LEU A 123 -2.97 2.68 -2.69
CA LEU A 123 -3.20 3.77 -1.74
C LEU A 123 -3.45 5.12 -2.44
N ARG A 124 -2.80 5.35 -3.58
CA ARG A 124 -3.06 6.53 -4.38
C ARG A 124 -4.47 6.48 -4.96
N ASP A 125 -4.87 5.34 -5.50
CA ASP A 125 -6.20 5.15 -6.08
C ASP A 125 -7.31 5.31 -5.03
N GLN A 126 -7.08 4.82 -3.79
CA GLN A 126 -8.01 5.05 -2.66
C GLN A 126 -8.15 6.53 -2.32
N GLN A 127 -7.04 7.28 -2.31
CA GLN A 127 -7.08 8.72 -2.06
C GLN A 127 -7.80 9.46 -3.19
N GLU A 128 -7.50 9.11 -4.44
CA GLU A 128 -8.10 9.69 -5.63
C GLU A 128 -9.61 9.44 -5.67
N SER A 129 -10.05 8.20 -5.41
CA SER A 129 -11.47 7.83 -5.33
C SER A 129 -12.21 8.59 -4.22
N ALA A 130 -11.59 8.79 -3.06
CA ALA A 130 -12.20 9.57 -1.98
C ALA A 130 -12.38 11.04 -2.36
N THR A 131 -11.40 11.63 -3.07
CA THR A 131 -11.49 12.99 -3.59
C THR A 131 -12.54 13.09 -4.70
N GLU A 132 -12.52 12.16 -5.67
CA GLU A 132 -13.49 12.11 -6.76
C GLU A 132 -14.93 11.99 -6.23
N LYS A 133 -15.17 11.20 -5.18
CA LYS A 133 -16.49 11.11 -4.55
C LYS A 133 -16.98 12.45 -4.01
N LEU A 134 -16.11 13.24 -3.38
CA LEU A 134 -16.46 14.57 -2.86
C LEU A 134 -16.69 15.60 -3.98
N GLU A 135 -16.07 15.40 -5.14
CA GLU A 135 -16.24 16.27 -6.31
C GLU A 135 -17.43 15.89 -7.20
N SER A 136 -17.87 14.63 -7.15
CA SER A 136 -18.92 14.07 -8.01
C SER A 136 -20.29 13.97 -7.34
N SER A 137 -20.38 13.83 -6.02
CA SER A 137 -21.66 13.84 -5.30
C SER A 137 -21.58 14.63 -3.99
N CYS A 138 -22.73 15.11 -3.52
CA CYS A 138 -22.79 15.80 -2.23
C CYS A 138 -22.65 14.80 -1.08
N PHE A 139 -21.70 15.03 -0.17
CA PHE A 139 -21.46 14.15 0.99
C PHE A 139 -22.70 13.93 1.89
N ILE A 140 -23.62 14.90 1.97
CA ILE A 140 -24.77 14.85 2.88
C ILE A 140 -25.98 14.14 2.25
N CYS A 141 -26.34 14.49 1.01
CA CYS A 141 -27.52 13.94 0.35
C CYS A 141 -27.22 12.86 -0.69
N ASP A 142 -25.95 12.63 -1.04
CA ASP A 142 -25.49 11.66 -2.05
C ASP A 142 -26.05 11.89 -3.46
N ILE A 143 -26.59 13.08 -3.73
CA ILE A 143 -27.04 13.47 -5.07
C ILE A 143 -25.81 13.88 -5.89
N GLY A 144 -25.72 13.36 -7.11
CA GLY A 144 -24.64 13.65 -8.04
C GLY A 144 -24.66 15.09 -8.56
N LYS A 145 -23.46 15.60 -8.84
CA LYS A 145 -23.17 16.95 -9.32
C LYS A 145 -23.94 17.29 -10.60
N GLU A 146 -24.20 16.31 -11.46
CA GLU A 146 -24.97 16.47 -12.69
C GLU A 146 -26.39 17.01 -12.46
N THR A 147 -26.99 16.73 -11.31
CA THR A 147 -28.30 17.26 -10.95
C THR A 147 -28.24 18.77 -10.71
N PHE A 148 -27.16 19.26 -10.10
CA PHE A 148 -27.01 20.65 -9.68
C PHE A 148 -26.40 21.54 -10.77
N ASP A 149 -25.54 20.98 -11.62
CA ASP A 149 -24.86 21.70 -12.70
C ASP A 149 -25.80 22.13 -13.85
N ARG A 150 -27.10 21.84 -13.76
CA ARG A 150 -28.15 22.49 -14.56
C ARG A 150 -28.13 24.02 -14.39
N MET A 151 -27.68 24.50 -13.22
CA MET A 151 -27.45 25.91 -12.94
C MET A 151 -25.94 26.22 -12.91
N PRO A 152 -25.50 27.42 -13.36
CA PRO A 152 -24.10 27.81 -13.29
C PRO A 152 -23.55 27.75 -11.86
N ARG A 153 -22.49 26.97 -11.64
CA ARG A 153 -21.89 26.71 -10.31
C ARG A 153 -22.86 26.12 -9.29
N GLY A 154 -23.92 25.43 -9.73
CA GLY A 154 -24.96 24.90 -8.86
C GLY A 154 -24.42 23.96 -7.78
N PHE A 155 -23.53 23.02 -8.14
CA PHE A 155 -22.95 22.08 -7.17
C PHE A 155 -22.07 22.76 -6.10
N GLU A 156 -21.31 23.78 -6.50
CA GLU A 156 -20.48 24.54 -5.56
C GLU A 156 -21.35 25.33 -4.58
N ILE A 157 -22.44 25.95 -5.05
CA ILE A 157 -23.41 26.63 -4.18
C ILE A 157 -24.05 25.60 -3.23
N HIS A 158 -24.49 24.46 -3.76
CA HIS A 158 -25.10 23.40 -2.95
C HIS A 158 -24.16 22.94 -1.82
N THR A 159 -22.89 22.64 -2.12
CA THR A 159 -21.93 22.15 -1.11
C THR A 159 -21.41 23.23 -0.15
N THR A 160 -21.41 24.51 -0.54
CA THR A 160 -20.87 25.59 0.30
C THR A 160 -21.92 26.37 1.08
N LYS A 161 -23.16 26.46 0.57
CA LYS A 161 -24.26 27.24 1.14
C LYS A 161 -25.38 26.39 1.71
N GLU A 162 -25.75 25.30 1.06
CA GLU A 162 -26.88 24.47 1.47
C GLU A 162 -26.39 23.32 2.37
N HIS A 163 -25.65 22.37 1.80
CA HIS A 163 -25.10 21.19 2.47
C HIS A 163 -23.63 21.36 2.84
N ASN A 164 -23.30 22.47 3.49
CA ASN A 164 -21.96 22.68 4.03
C ASN A 164 -21.72 21.78 5.25
N PHE A 165 -20.78 20.84 5.13
CA PHE A 165 -20.51 19.86 6.20
C PHE A 165 -20.15 20.53 7.54
N ALA A 166 -19.46 21.68 7.54
CA ALA A 166 -19.06 22.36 8.75
C ALA A 166 -20.26 22.99 9.47
N ASN A 167 -21.28 23.43 8.74
CA ASN A 167 -22.50 23.97 9.33
C ASN A 167 -23.27 22.91 10.12
N TYR A 168 -23.27 21.64 9.70
CA TYR A 168 -23.85 20.55 10.49
C TYR A 168 -23.14 20.39 11.83
N LEU A 169 -21.80 20.45 11.85
CA LEU A 169 -21.02 20.38 13.08
C LEU A 169 -21.31 21.57 14.01
N PHE A 170 -21.33 22.80 13.45
CA PHE A 170 -21.65 24.00 14.22
C PHE A 170 -23.09 24.01 14.73
N PHE A 171 -24.04 23.48 13.97
CA PHE A 171 -25.43 23.38 14.39
C PHE A 171 -25.58 22.38 15.55
N LEU A 172 -24.92 21.23 15.50
CA LEU A 172 -24.91 20.29 16.64
C LEU A 172 -24.26 20.91 17.87
N GLN A 173 -23.13 21.61 17.73
CA GLN A 173 -22.51 22.34 18.82
C GLN A 173 -23.43 23.44 19.37
N HIS A 174 -24.17 24.14 18.51
CA HIS A 174 -25.15 25.15 18.91
C HIS A 174 -26.27 24.54 19.78
N LEU A 175 -26.85 23.41 19.34
CA LEU A 175 -27.88 22.70 20.09
C LEU A 175 -27.37 22.25 21.47
N VAL A 176 -26.14 21.74 21.56
CA VAL A 176 -25.56 21.27 22.83
C VAL A 176 -25.36 22.43 23.83
N ASN A 177 -25.02 23.63 23.36
CA ASN A 177 -24.70 24.77 24.24
C ASN A 177 -25.88 25.70 24.52
N LYS A 178 -27.01 25.53 23.84
CA LYS A 178 -28.20 26.35 23.99
C LYS A 178 -29.16 25.73 25.01
N ASP A 179 -29.76 26.57 25.86
CA ASP A 179 -30.72 26.15 26.87
C ASP A 179 -31.97 25.53 26.24
N GLU A 180 -32.44 24.41 26.82
CA GLU A 180 -33.55 23.63 26.27
C GLU A 180 -34.86 24.42 26.18
N THR A 181 -35.07 25.39 27.08
CA THR A 181 -36.26 26.25 27.08
C THR A 181 -36.27 27.27 25.94
N GLU A 182 -35.13 27.49 25.28
CA GLU A 182 -34.98 28.44 24.18
C GLU A 182 -34.98 27.78 22.80
N TYR A 183 -35.15 26.46 22.73
CA TYR A 183 -35.26 25.77 21.46
C TYR A 183 -36.51 26.19 20.71
N THR A 184 -36.34 26.45 19.42
CA THR A 184 -37.43 26.51 18.47
C THR A 184 -38.02 25.11 18.24
N GLY A 185 -39.20 25.03 17.61
CA GLY A 185 -39.84 23.74 17.34
C GLY A 185 -38.97 22.81 16.47
N GLN A 186 -38.27 23.34 15.47
CA GLN A 186 -37.38 22.55 14.61
C GLN A 186 -36.13 22.09 15.38
N GLU A 187 -35.53 22.96 16.21
CA GLU A 187 -34.38 22.59 17.05
C GLU A 187 -34.75 21.49 18.05
N THR A 188 -35.94 21.58 18.65
CA THR A 188 -36.47 20.56 19.58
C THR A 188 -36.60 19.21 18.88
N TYR A 189 -37.16 19.19 17.66
CA TYR A 189 -37.30 17.97 16.86
C TYR A 189 -35.94 17.32 16.55
N ILE A 190 -34.95 18.12 16.12
CA ILE A 190 -33.61 17.58 15.84
C ILE A 190 -32.91 17.12 17.12
N ARG A 191 -33.08 17.84 18.24
CA ARG A 191 -32.50 17.46 19.52
C ARG A 191 -33.06 16.12 20.01
N GLU A 192 -34.37 15.91 19.91
CA GLU A 192 -35.00 14.64 20.25
C GLU A 192 -34.46 13.49 19.39
N LYS A 193 -34.35 13.68 18.07
CA LYS A 193 -33.76 12.69 17.16
C LYS A 193 -32.30 12.39 17.54
N TYR A 194 -31.51 13.41 17.83
CA TYR A 194 -30.11 13.27 18.26
C TYR A 194 -29.97 12.45 19.56
N ASP A 195 -30.76 12.77 20.59
CA ASP A 195 -30.72 12.08 21.89
C ASP A 195 -31.15 10.61 21.75
N ASN A 196 -32.08 10.32 20.83
CA ASN A 196 -32.51 8.98 20.48
C ASN A 196 -31.57 8.23 19.50
N ARG A 197 -30.47 8.85 19.05
CA ARG A 197 -29.55 8.33 18.02
C ARG A 197 -30.26 7.95 16.71
N ASP A 198 -31.28 8.73 16.37
CA ASP A 198 -32.04 8.62 15.14
C ASP A 198 -31.53 9.67 14.14
N TRP A 199 -31.09 9.19 12.96
CA TRP A 199 -30.41 9.99 11.94
C TRP A 199 -31.29 10.28 10.72
N GLU A 200 -32.59 9.98 10.78
CA GLU A 200 -33.54 10.18 9.67
C GLU A 200 -33.70 11.65 9.24
N PHE A 201 -33.27 12.60 10.07
CA PHE A 201 -33.35 14.02 9.74
C PHE A 201 -32.33 14.47 8.68
N PHE A 202 -31.33 13.64 8.34
CA PHE A 202 -30.41 13.93 7.25
C PHE A 202 -31.13 13.75 5.89
N PRO A 203 -30.94 14.67 4.94
CA PRO A 203 -31.64 14.64 3.65
C PRO A 203 -30.98 13.66 2.67
N VAL A 204 -30.87 12.38 3.01
CA VAL A 204 -30.23 11.37 2.14
C VAL A 204 -31.13 11.08 0.94
N GLY A 205 -30.59 11.26 -0.27
CA GLY A 205 -31.29 11.06 -1.54
C GLY A 205 -32.19 12.23 -1.97
N GLU A 206 -32.35 13.25 -1.14
CA GLU A 206 -33.22 14.40 -1.38
C GLU A 206 -32.53 15.73 -1.09
N CYS A 207 -33.02 16.82 -1.68
CA CYS A 207 -32.59 18.17 -1.34
C CYS A 207 -33.69 19.17 -1.67
N PHE A 208 -33.58 20.38 -1.13
CA PHE A 208 -34.60 21.42 -1.31
C PHE A 208 -34.92 21.65 -2.80
N VAL A 209 -33.90 21.88 -3.63
CA VAL A 209 -34.10 22.15 -5.07
C VAL A 209 -34.80 20.98 -5.78
N LYS A 210 -34.42 19.73 -5.47
CA LYS A 210 -35.02 18.54 -6.08
C LYS A 210 -36.49 18.37 -5.67
N GLN A 211 -36.83 18.66 -4.42
CA GLN A 211 -38.20 18.55 -3.92
C GLN A 211 -39.13 19.61 -4.51
N TYR A 212 -38.63 20.81 -4.78
CA TYR A 212 -39.41 21.96 -5.25
C TYR A 212 -39.17 22.31 -6.73
N GLU A 213 -38.53 21.41 -7.49
CA GLU A 213 -38.13 21.66 -8.88
C GLU A 213 -39.31 22.13 -9.75
N ASP A 214 -40.43 21.41 -9.73
CA ASP A 214 -41.62 21.74 -10.51
C ASP A 214 -42.23 23.10 -10.15
N GLN A 215 -42.10 23.54 -8.89
CA GLN A 215 -42.67 24.80 -8.42
C GLN A 215 -41.75 25.99 -8.74
N LEU A 216 -40.43 25.77 -8.70
CA LEU A 216 -39.42 26.80 -8.97
C LEU A 216 -39.21 27.03 -10.48
N LEU A 217 -39.40 26.01 -11.31
CA LEU A 217 -39.26 26.12 -12.77
C LEU A 217 -40.53 26.62 -13.48
N GLN A 218 -41.67 26.69 -12.78
CA GLN A 218 -42.94 27.23 -13.31
C GLN A 218 -43.13 28.74 -13.05
N SER A 219 -42.24 29.38 -12.29
CA SER A 219 -42.24 30.81 -11.98
C SER A 219 -41.23 31.60 -12.79
#